data_AF-A0A379GBP0-F1
#
_entry.id   AF-A0A379GBP0-F1
#
_cell.length_a   1.000
_cell.length_b   1.000
_cell.length_c   1.000
_cell.angle_alpha   90.00
_cell.angle_beta   90.00
_cell.angle_gamma   90.00
#
_symmetry.space_group_name_H-M   'P 1'
#
loop_
_entity.id
_entity.type
_entity.pdbx_description
1 polymer ?
#
loop_
_entity_poly.entity_id
_entity_poly.type
_entity_poly.pdbx_seq_one_letter_code
_entity_poly.pdbx_strand_id
1 'polypeptide(L)'
;MYHQLISEQRSQIFALLQKKTARKEIADIVGISQSTLSREIKRNSTPSGKYIWTKAHDMAMQRRKSMVTNAKLSDELVWRIKEYITTDQWSPRRISGYLRMNEGIEVSHQSIYNIIHNDTTGTSPNT
;
A
#
# COMPACT_ATOMS: atom_id res chain seq x y z
N MET A 1 -16.47 2.68 1.42
CA MET A 1 -15.19 2.63 2.17
C MET A 1 -14.63 1.21 2.09
N TYR A 2 -13.46 1.02 1.49
CA TYR A 2 -12.84 -0.31 1.32
C TYR A 2 -12.13 -0.72 2.62
N HIS A 3 -12.67 -1.72 3.32
CA HIS A 3 -12.06 -2.26 4.53
C HIS A 3 -11.21 -3.48 4.18
N GLN A 4 -9.91 -3.40 4.49
CA GLN A 4 -9.03 -4.55 4.37
C GLN A 4 -9.27 -5.51 5.53
N LEU A 5 -9.24 -6.81 5.24
CA LEU A 5 -9.27 -7.84 6.29
C LEU A 5 -8.11 -7.62 7.25
N ILE A 6 -8.39 -7.58 8.55
CA ILE A 6 -7.38 -7.54 9.60
C ILE A 6 -6.87 -8.95 9.93
N SER A 7 -5.80 -9.03 10.72
CA SER A 7 -5.19 -10.32 11.11
C SER A 7 -6.21 -11.23 11.83
N GLU A 8 -7.00 -10.66 12.73
CA GLU A 8 -8.03 -11.38 13.50
C GLU A 8 -9.10 -12.03 12.60
N GLN A 9 -9.62 -11.28 11.63
CA GLN A 9 -10.59 -11.82 10.67
C GLN A 9 -10.01 -12.99 9.85
N ARG A 10 -8.73 -12.92 9.46
CA ARG A 10 -8.06 -14.05 8.78
C ARG A 10 -7.91 -15.26 9.68
N SER A 11 -7.61 -15.05 10.96
CA SER A 11 -7.54 -16.12 11.97
C SER A 11 -8.91 -16.82 12.12
N GLN A 12 -9.99 -16.06 12.20
CA GLN A 12 -11.36 -16.59 12.25
C GLN A 12 -11.72 -17.38 10.98
N ILE A 13 -11.44 -16.83 9.79
CA ILE A 13 -11.64 -17.53 8.52
C ILE A 13 -10.90 -18.87 8.52
N PHE A 14 -9.64 -18.88 8.97
CA PHE A 14 -8.85 -20.11 9.05
C PHE A 14 -9.50 -21.14 9.98
N ALA A 15 -9.88 -20.76 11.20
CA ALA A 15 -10.50 -21.67 12.16
C ALA A 15 -11.80 -22.29 11.60
N LEU A 16 -12.63 -21.49 10.92
CA LEU A 16 -13.89 -21.96 10.34
C LEU A 16 -13.69 -22.85 9.09
N LEU A 17 -12.67 -22.57 8.27
CA LEU A 17 -12.30 -23.44 7.17
C LEU A 17 -11.85 -24.83 7.66
N GLN A 18 -11.13 -24.89 8.79
CA GLN A 18 -10.73 -26.17 9.39
C GLN A 18 -11.92 -26.96 9.94
N LYS A 19 -12.94 -26.26 10.43
CA LYS A 19 -14.23 -26.86 10.84
C LYS A 19 -15.12 -27.26 9.64
N LYS A 20 -14.66 -27.06 8.40
CA LYS A 20 -15.41 -27.32 7.16
C LYS A 20 -16.76 -26.58 7.09
N THR A 21 -16.86 -25.43 7.76
CA THR A 21 -18.03 -24.55 7.72
C THR A 21 -18.30 -24.05 6.30
N ALA A 22 -19.58 -23.88 5.92
CA ALA A 22 -19.92 -23.43 4.59
C ALA A 22 -19.41 -21.99 4.36
N ARG A 23 -18.91 -21.68 3.15
CA ARG A 23 -18.36 -20.35 2.83
C ARG A 23 -19.34 -19.20 3.06
N LYS A 24 -20.64 -19.45 2.88
CA LYS A 24 -21.71 -18.49 3.19
C LYS A 24 -21.71 -18.13 4.68
N GLU A 25 -21.77 -19.14 5.53
CA GLU A 25 -21.77 -18.97 6.99
C GLU A 25 -20.48 -18.32 7.49
N ILE A 26 -19.33 -18.66 6.92
CA ILE A 26 -18.05 -17.99 7.25
C ILE A 26 -18.13 -16.49 6.99
N ALA A 27 -18.69 -16.11 5.83
CA ALA A 27 -18.83 -14.72 5.45
C ALA A 27 -19.76 -13.97 6.42
N ASP A 28 -20.88 -14.60 6.80
CA ASP A 28 -21.85 -14.05 7.74
C ASP A 28 -21.26 -13.90 9.15
N ILE A 29 -20.53 -14.91 9.66
CA ILE A 29 -19.89 -14.89 10.99
C ILE A 29 -18.80 -13.81 11.08
N VAL A 30 -17.97 -13.69 10.05
CA VAL A 30 -16.84 -12.73 10.03
C VAL A 30 -17.31 -11.30 9.69
N GLY A 31 -18.56 -11.14 9.24
CA GLY A 31 -19.14 -9.86 8.85
C GLY A 31 -18.60 -9.34 7.52
N ILE A 32 -18.33 -10.23 6.57
CA ILE A 32 -17.82 -9.89 5.23
C ILE A 32 -18.74 -10.45 4.14
N SER A 33 -18.65 -9.92 2.93
CA SER A 33 -19.36 -10.51 1.79
C SER A 33 -18.67 -11.81 1.33
N GLN A 34 -19.45 -12.74 0.77
CA GLN A 34 -18.92 -13.96 0.17
C GLN A 34 -17.90 -13.67 -0.94
N SER A 35 -18.08 -12.58 -1.69
CA SER A 35 -17.15 -12.17 -2.73
C SER A 35 -15.80 -11.72 -2.14
N THR A 36 -15.79 -11.12 -0.94
CA THR A 36 -14.57 -10.77 -0.22
C THR A 36 -13.86 -12.03 0.26
N LEU A 37 -14.58 -12.99 0.85
CA LEU A 37 -14.03 -14.27 1.29
C LEU A 37 -13.40 -15.04 0.12
N SER A 38 -14.12 -15.14 -1.01
CA SER A 38 -13.63 -15.81 -2.23
C SER A 38 -12.35 -15.18 -2.76
N ARG A 39 -12.32 -13.84 -2.84
CA ARG A 39 -11.12 -13.09 -3.28
C ARG A 39 -9.95 -13.24 -2.32
N GLU A 40 -10.21 -13.23 -1.02
CA GLU A 40 -9.19 -13.46 0.01
C GLU A 40 -8.54 -14.83 -0.17
N ILE A 41 -9.33 -15.91 -0.16
CA ILE A 41 -8.83 -17.28 -0.32
C ILE A 41 -8.06 -17.42 -1.63
N LYS A 42 -8.59 -16.89 -2.74
CA LYS A 42 -7.91 -16.96 -4.05
C LYS A 42 -6.55 -16.25 -4.06
N ARG A 43 -6.42 -15.10 -3.38
CA ARG A 43 -5.22 -14.26 -3.41
C ARG A 43 -4.17 -14.63 -2.36
N ASN A 44 -4.58 -15.30 -1.28
CA ASN A 44 -3.77 -15.49 -0.08
C ASN A 44 -3.59 -16.95 0.35
N SER A 45 -4.04 -17.91 -0.46
CA SER A 45 -3.69 -19.32 -0.28
C SER A 45 -2.25 -19.59 -0.74
N THR A 46 -1.62 -20.61 -0.16
CA THR A 46 -0.31 -21.09 -0.58
C THR A 46 -0.38 -21.72 -1.98
N PRO A 47 0.77 -21.92 -2.66
CA PRO A 47 0.80 -22.62 -3.95
C PRO A 47 0.19 -24.03 -3.91
N SER A 48 0.21 -24.67 -2.74
CA SER A 48 -0.45 -25.96 -2.48
C SER A 48 -1.96 -25.86 -2.22
N GLY A 49 -2.56 -24.67 -2.36
CA GLY A 49 -4.00 -24.43 -2.17
C GLY A 49 -4.46 -24.34 -0.71
N LYS A 50 -3.54 -24.39 0.27
CA LYS A 50 -3.88 -24.31 1.69
C LYS A 50 -4.01 -22.85 2.14
N TYR A 51 -5.07 -22.54 2.86
CA TYR A 51 -5.22 -21.25 3.52
C TYR A 51 -4.57 -21.31 4.91
N ILE A 52 -3.59 -20.44 5.18
CA ILE A 52 -2.92 -20.31 6.48
C ILE A 52 -2.94 -18.82 6.84
N TRP A 53 -3.59 -18.46 7.95
CA TRP A 53 -3.91 -17.05 8.25
C TRP A 53 -2.68 -16.15 8.40
N THR A 54 -1.59 -16.64 9.01
CA THR A 54 -0.33 -15.89 9.15
C THR A 54 0.27 -15.55 7.79
N LYS A 55 0.42 -16.57 6.92
CA LYS A 55 0.91 -16.38 5.55
C LYS A 55 -0.01 -15.49 4.72
N ALA A 56 -1.32 -15.64 4.87
CA ALA A 56 -2.30 -14.81 4.19
C ALA A 56 -2.17 -13.33 4.60
N HIS A 57 -1.91 -13.06 5.88
CA HIS A 57 -1.65 -11.72 6.38
C HIS A 57 -0.32 -11.18 5.83
N ASP A 58 0.75 -11.96 5.92
CA ASP A 58 2.07 -11.56 5.41
C ASP A 58 2.03 -11.24 3.91
N MET A 59 1.39 -12.10 3.11
CA MET A 59 1.21 -11.87 1.67
C MET A 59 0.41 -10.58 1.38
N ALA A 60 -0.62 -10.29 2.19
CA ALA A 60 -1.37 -9.05 2.06
C ALA A 60 -0.51 -7.83 2.42
N MET A 61 0.29 -7.91 3.49
CA MET A 61 1.19 -6.85 3.92
C MET A 61 2.35 -6.62 2.94
N GLN A 62 2.93 -7.69 2.38
CA GLN A 62 3.95 -7.60 1.33
C GLN A 62 3.38 -6.94 0.08
N ARG A 63 2.19 -7.35 -0.39
CA ARG A 63 1.54 -6.68 -1.53
C ARG A 63 1.28 -5.20 -1.26
N ARG A 64 0.85 -4.84 -0.05
CA ARG A 64 0.68 -3.43 0.35
C ARG A 64 2.02 -2.70 0.29
N LYS A 65 3.08 -3.28 0.83
CA LYS A 65 4.43 -2.70 0.80
C LYS A 65 4.90 -2.51 -0.64
N SER A 66 4.76 -3.53 -1.49
CA SER A 66 5.14 -3.45 -2.92
C SER A 66 4.35 -2.39 -3.67
N MET A 67 3.05 -2.21 -3.40
CA MET A 67 2.27 -1.13 -4.03
C MET A 67 2.79 0.25 -3.63
N VAL A 68 3.26 0.43 -2.40
CA VAL A 68 3.89 1.67 -1.94
C VAL A 68 5.29 1.84 -2.54
N THR A 69 6.09 0.76 -2.59
CA THR A 69 7.47 0.78 -3.08
C THR A 69 7.58 0.90 -4.60
N ASN A 70 6.66 0.32 -5.37
CA ASN A 70 6.64 0.48 -6.83
C ASN A 70 6.31 1.92 -7.26
N ALA A 71 5.89 2.77 -6.31
CA ALA A 71 5.74 4.22 -6.49
C ALA A 71 6.85 5.03 -5.79
N LYS A 72 7.84 4.38 -5.15
CA LYS A 72 8.97 5.10 -4.54
C LYS A 72 9.91 5.55 -5.65
N LEU A 73 10.03 6.86 -5.76
CA LEU A 73 11.10 7.51 -6.50
C LEU A 73 12.45 7.07 -5.92
N SER A 74 13.49 6.97 -6.75
CA SER A 74 14.83 6.65 -6.24
C SER A 74 15.28 7.71 -5.23
N ASP A 75 16.09 7.31 -4.25
CA ASP A 75 16.58 8.23 -3.21
C ASP A 75 17.36 9.40 -3.84
N GLU A 76 18.07 9.15 -4.95
CA GLU A 76 18.74 10.16 -5.77
C GLU A 76 17.75 11.18 -6.36
N LEU A 77 16.63 10.72 -6.93
CA LEU A 77 15.62 11.60 -7.50
C LEU A 77 14.91 12.42 -6.42
N VAL A 78 14.67 11.81 -5.26
CA VAL A 78 14.13 12.52 -4.07
C VAL A 78 15.10 13.61 -3.63
N TRP A 79 16.40 13.33 -3.56
CA TRP A 79 17.43 14.31 -3.21
C TRP A 79 17.47 15.47 -4.20
N ARG A 80 17.46 15.20 -5.51
CA ARG A 80 17.42 16.25 -6.55
C ARG A 80 16.16 17.11 -6.49
N ILE A 81 14.99 16.50 -6.26
CA ILE A 81 13.75 17.25 -6.06
C ILE A 81 13.87 18.21 -4.86
N LYS A 82 14.51 17.79 -3.76
CA LYS A 82 14.74 18.65 -2.59
C LYS A 82 15.72 19.79 -2.90
N GLU A 83 16.75 19.53 -3.69
CA GLU A 83 17.71 20.55 -4.12
C GLU A 83 17.02 21.64 -4.96
N TYR A 84 16.20 21.27 -5.95
CA TYR A 84 15.43 22.24 -6.75
C TYR A 84 14.47 23.11 -5.93
N ILE A 85 13.96 22.59 -4.81
CA ILE A 85 13.09 23.34 -3.90
C ILE A 85 13.91 24.28 -3.02
N THR A 86 15.03 23.81 -2.46
CA THR A 86 15.80 24.54 -1.45
C THR A 86 16.70 25.60 -2.08
N THR A 87 17.37 25.26 -3.17
CA THR A 87 18.35 26.13 -3.84
C THR A 87 17.66 27.06 -4.84
N ASP A 88 16.83 26.49 -5.71
CA ASP A 88 16.25 27.23 -6.83
C ASP A 88 14.82 27.75 -6.57
N GLN A 89 14.22 27.36 -5.44
CA GLN A 89 12.83 27.70 -5.07
C GLN A 89 11.80 27.34 -6.14
N TRP A 90 12.02 26.23 -6.86
CA TRP A 90 11.09 25.80 -7.91
C TRP A 90 9.79 25.25 -7.31
N SER A 91 8.67 25.60 -7.92
CA SER A 91 7.38 25.02 -7.55
C SER A 91 7.29 23.54 -7.98
N PRO A 92 6.52 22.70 -7.27
CA PRO A 92 6.34 21.28 -7.63
C PRO A 92 5.88 21.04 -9.07
N ARG A 93 5.09 21.98 -9.64
CA ARG A 93 4.66 21.92 -11.05
C ARG A 93 5.83 22.17 -12.01
N ARG A 94 6.72 23.11 -11.68
CA ARG A 94 7.90 23.43 -12.49
C ARG A 94 8.89 22.26 -12.50
N ILE A 95 9.14 21.65 -11.35
CA ILE A 95 10.01 20.47 -11.21
C ILE A 95 9.44 19.29 -12.02
N SER A 96 8.14 19.00 -11.87
CA SER A 96 7.45 17.96 -12.64
C SER A 96 7.57 18.17 -14.16
N GLY A 97 7.37 19.41 -14.62
CA GLY A 97 7.53 19.76 -16.04
C GLY A 97 8.97 19.62 -16.53
N TYR A 98 9.93 20.09 -15.73
CA TYR A 98 11.36 20.03 -16.05
C TYR A 98 11.86 18.58 -16.17
N LEU A 99 11.56 17.73 -15.18
CA LEU A 99 11.94 16.31 -15.17
C LEU A 99 11.36 15.56 -16.37
N ARG A 100 10.11 15.87 -16.74
CA ARG A 100 9.47 15.27 -17.92
C ARG A 100 10.13 15.72 -19.22
N MET A 101 10.41 17.02 -19.36
CA MET A 101 10.91 17.60 -20.61
C MET A 101 12.39 17.34 -20.87
N ASN A 102 13.22 17.33 -19.82
CA ASN A 102 14.68 17.25 -19.96
C ASN A 102 15.22 15.85 -19.66
N GLU A 103 14.55 15.08 -18.80
CA GLU A 103 15.07 13.78 -18.33
C GLU A 103 14.16 12.61 -18.69
N GLY A 104 12.97 12.87 -19.26
CA GLY A 104 11.98 11.83 -19.56
C GLY A 104 11.39 11.15 -18.31
N ILE A 105 11.59 11.72 -17.11
CA ILE A 105 11.10 11.14 -15.85
C ILE A 105 9.71 11.70 -15.56
N GLU A 106 8.72 10.82 -15.50
CA GLU A 106 7.35 11.18 -15.17
C GLU A 106 7.13 11.16 -13.65
N VAL A 107 7.26 12.33 -13.02
CA VAL A 107 6.89 12.54 -11.62
C VAL A 107 5.71 13.49 -11.55
N SER A 108 4.61 13.08 -10.91
CA SER A 108 3.48 13.98 -10.69
C SER A 108 3.84 15.07 -9.68
N HIS A 109 3.35 16.29 -9.88
CA HIS A 109 3.52 17.36 -8.90
C HIS A 109 2.93 16.99 -7.52
N GLN A 110 1.91 16.13 -7.47
CA GLN A 110 1.37 15.58 -6.22
C GLN A 110 2.37 14.67 -5.50
N SER A 111 3.14 13.87 -6.24
CA SER A 111 4.22 13.04 -5.68
C SER A 111 5.31 13.91 -5.06
N ILE A 112 5.64 15.05 -5.69
CA ILE A 112 6.58 16.03 -5.16
C ILE A 112 6.04 16.67 -3.88
N TYR A 113 4.74 17.05 -3.83
CA TYR A 113 4.11 17.50 -2.59
C TYR A 113 4.18 16.47 -1.46
N ASN A 114 3.93 15.19 -1.78
CA ASN A 114 4.03 14.11 -0.81
C ASN A 114 5.47 13.94 -0.29
N ILE A 115 6.50 14.12 -1.13
CA ILE A 115 7.91 14.09 -0.70
C ILE A 115 8.16 15.20 0.32
N ILE A 116 7.77 16.45 0.01
CA ILE A 116 7.95 17.60 0.91
C ILE A 116 7.26 17.35 2.25
N HIS A 117 6.01 16.86 2.21
CA HIS A 117 5.21 16.64 3.40
C HIS A 117 5.77 15.52 4.29
N ASN A 118 6.16 14.38 3.70
CA ASN A 118 6.75 13.27 4.45
C ASN A 118 8.13 13.61 5.05
N ASP A 119 8.86 14.57 4.47
CA ASP A 119 10.11 15.08 5.03
C ASP A 119 9.86 16.01 6.24
N THR A 120 8.79 16.82 6.16
CA THR A 120 8.42 17.76 7.22
C THR A 120 7.89 17.05 8.47
N THR A 121 7.36 15.83 8.34
CA THR A 121 6.93 15.01 9.49
C THR A 121 8.07 14.52 10.40
N GLY A 122 9.32 14.94 10.15
CA GLY A 122 10.45 14.84 11.08
C GLY A 122 10.58 16.01 12.08
N THR A 123 9.79 17.09 11.96
CA THR A 123 9.79 18.15 12.97
C THR A 123 8.42 18.83 13.02
N SER A 124 7.65 18.52 14.06
CA SER A 124 6.54 19.38 14.48
C SER A 124 7.14 20.70 14.96
N PRO A 125 6.78 21.87 14.40
CA PRO A 125 7.12 23.13 15.05
C PRO A 125 6.19 23.25 16.26
N ASN A 126 6.71 22.85 17.42
CA ASN A 126 6.18 23.29 18.70
C ASN A 126 6.59 24.76 18.88
N THR A 127 5.56 25.61 18.96
CA THR A 127 5.57 27.01 19.45
C THR A 127 6.19 28.07 18.55
#